data_AF-A0A963Q0F7-F1
#
_entry.id   AF-A0A963Q0F7-F1
#
_cell.length_a   1.000
_cell.length_b   1.000
_cell.length_c   1.000
_cell.angle_alpha   90.00
_cell.angle_beta   90.00
_cell.angle_gamma   90.00
#
_symmetry.space_group_name_H-M   'P 1'
#
loop_
_entity.id
_entity.type
_entity.pdbx_description
1 polymer ?
#
loop_
_entity_poly.entity_id
_entity_poly.type
_entity_poly.pdbx_seq_one_letter_code
_entity_poly.pdbx_strand_id
1 'polypeptide(L)'
;MYPLLVGVVVLVLWQALVTGFDLPPYLVPSPLLMAKTLVTDFAPLMLSLWVTVKITVLAFVVAVVVGVAVSFLFVQSKGIEMALFPYAVLLQVTPIAAVAPLIIIWVKDPVASMV
;
A
#
# COMPACT_ATOMS: atom_id res chain seq x y z
N MET A 1 14.87 26.50 -14.55
CA MET A 1 14.57 26.24 -15.98
C MET A 1 15.09 24.88 -16.43
N TYR A 2 16.34 24.49 -16.11
CA TYR A 2 16.92 23.18 -16.46
C TYR A 2 16.12 21.93 -16.03
N PRO A 3 15.50 21.87 -14.83
CA PRO A 3 14.79 20.66 -14.40
C PRO A 3 13.56 20.32 -15.24
N LEU A 4 12.81 21.33 -15.67
CA LEU A 4 11.62 21.14 -16.51
C LEU A 4 12.00 20.65 -17.92
N LEU A 5 13.06 21.21 -18.49
CA LEU A 5 13.56 20.81 -19.80
C LEU A 5 13.99 19.34 -19.79
N VAL A 6 14.77 18.94 -18.78
CA VAL A 6 15.18 17.54 -18.60
C VAL A 6 13.95 16.64 -18.45
N GLY A 7 12.96 17.03 -17.64
CA GLY A 7 11.72 16.27 -17.49
C GLY A 7 10.96 16.07 -18.80
N VAL A 8 10.81 17.13 -19.61
CA VAL A 8 10.17 17.04 -20.94
C VAL A 8 10.95 16.11 -21.86
N VAL A 9 12.28 16.23 -21.92
CA VAL A 9 13.13 15.35 -22.74
C VAL A 9 12.95 13.89 -22.34
N VAL A 10 12.94 13.59 -21.03
CA VAL A 10 12.73 12.23 -20.53
C VAL A 10 11.35 11.69 -20.92
N LEU A 11 10.28 12.49 -20.80
CA LEU A 11 8.93 12.06 -21.18
C LEU A 11 8.82 11.79 -22.69
N VAL A 12 9.42 12.65 -23.52
CA VAL A 12 9.44 12.48 -24.98
C VAL A 12 10.22 11.23 -25.37
N LEU A 13 11.41 11.02 -24.79
CA LEU A 13 12.21 9.83 -25.03
C LEU A 13 11.46 8.57 -24.58
N TRP A 14 10.82 8.59 -23.41
CA TRP A 14 10.04 7.46 -22.93
C TRP A 14 8.87 7.13 -23.87
N GLN A 15 8.09 8.14 -24.28
CA GLN A 15 7.02 7.95 -25.26
C GLN A 15 7.57 7.36 -26.56
N ALA A 16 8.64 7.92 -27.12
CA ALA A 16 9.24 7.49 -28.38
C ALA A 16 9.76 6.05 -28.31
N LEU A 17 10.40 5.66 -27.21
CA LEU A 17 10.88 4.29 -26.99
C LEU A 17 9.72 3.30 -26.90
N VAL A 18 8.71 3.58 -26.08
CA VAL A 18 7.56 2.67 -25.90
C VAL A 18 6.79 2.47 -27.20
N THR A 19 6.52 3.54 -27.94
CA THR A 19 5.81 3.44 -29.22
C THR A 19 6.70 2.92 -30.35
N GLY A 20 8.00 3.22 -30.33
CA GLY A 20 8.94 2.77 -31.36
C GLY A 20 9.28 1.28 -31.27
N PHE A 21 9.30 0.72 -30.05
CA PHE A 21 9.52 -0.71 -29.81
C PHE A 21 8.22 -1.53 -29.74
N ASP A 22 7.06 -0.91 -30.00
CA ASP A 22 5.73 -1.52 -29.95
C ASP A 22 5.51 -2.38 -28.69
N LEU A 23 5.93 -1.83 -27.54
CA LEU A 23 5.91 -2.57 -26.28
C LEU A 23 4.46 -2.82 -25.83
N PRO A 24 4.14 -4.04 -25.36
CA PRO A 24 2.81 -4.34 -24.87
C PRO A 24 2.39 -3.38 -23.73
N PRO A 25 1.23 -2.70 -23.82
CA PRO A 25 0.83 -1.66 -22.87
C PRO A 25 0.69 -2.12 -21.41
N TYR A 26 0.51 -3.43 -21.19
CA TYR A 26 0.43 -4.02 -19.85
C TYR A 26 1.80 -4.19 -19.18
N LEU A 27 2.90 -4.15 -19.95
CA LEU A 27 4.27 -4.17 -19.40
C LEU A 27 4.73 -2.75 -19.09
N VAL A 28 4.64 -1.86 -20.08
CA VAL A 28 5.06 -0.46 -19.96
C VAL A 28 4.08 0.41 -20.76
N PRO A 29 3.12 1.07 -20.09
CA PRO A 29 2.22 1.98 -20.79
C PRO A 29 2.99 3.22 -21.26
N SER A 30 2.58 3.81 -22.38
CA SER A 30 3.17 5.07 -22.83
C SER A 30 2.69 6.24 -21.95
N PRO A 31 3.51 7.29 -21.73
CA PRO A 31 3.11 8.47 -20.96
C PRO A 31 1.77 9.07 -21.40
N LEU A 32 1.52 9.13 -22.71
CA LEU A 32 0.27 9.64 -23.26
C LEU A 32 -0.91 8.72 -22.93
N LEU A 33 -0.70 7.39 -23.01
CA LEU A 33 -1.73 6.41 -22.66
C LEU A 33 -2.07 6.52 -21.17
N MET A 34 -1.08 6.63 -20.29
CA MET A 34 -1.29 6.87 -18.86
C MET A 34 -2.10 8.13 -18.59
N ALA A 35 -1.74 9.26 -19.22
CA ALA A 35 -2.46 10.51 -19.06
C ALA A 35 -3.92 10.41 -19.56
N LYS A 36 -4.15 9.71 -20.67
CA LYS A 36 -5.50 9.47 -21.18
C LYS A 36 -6.32 8.61 -20.21
N THR A 37 -5.77 7.49 -19.75
CA THR A 37 -6.42 6.57 -18.79
C THR A 37 -6.75 7.27 -17.48
N LEU A 38 -5.86 8.13 -16.97
CA LEU A 38 -6.12 8.93 -15.76
C LEU A 38 -7.38 9.79 -15.87
N VAL A 39 -7.67 10.33 -17.06
CA VAL A 39 -8.85 11.17 -17.29
C VAL A 39 -10.07 10.33 -17.63
N THR A 40 -9.94 9.32 -18.49
CA THR A 40 -11.08 8.49 -18.91
C THR A 40 -11.61 7.64 -17.76
N ASP A 41 -10.71 7.09 -16.95
CA ASP A 41 -11.03 6.20 -15.83
C ASP A 41 -10.91 6.93 -14.49
N PHE A 42 -11.00 8.26 -14.49
CA PHE A 42 -10.84 9.07 -13.29
C PHE A 42 -11.81 8.67 -12.17
N ALA A 43 -13.09 8.47 -12.49
CA ALA A 43 -14.11 8.09 -11.53
C ALA A 43 -13.84 6.73 -10.86
N PRO A 44 -13.63 5.62 -11.60
CA PRO A 44 -13.28 4.34 -10.97
C PRO A 44 -11.93 4.38 -10.25
N LEU A 45 -10.91 5.07 -10.78
CA LEU A 45 -9.63 5.25 -10.08
C LEU A 45 -9.78 5.95 -8.74
N MET A 46 -10.59 7.02 -8.70
CA MET A 46 -10.83 7.77 -7.47
C MET A 46 -11.63 6.95 -6.44
N LEU A 47 -12.58 6.13 -6.91
CA LEU A 47 -13.30 5.21 -6.05
C LEU A 47 -12.37 4.16 -5.43
N SER A 48 -11.48 3.56 -6.22
CA SER A 48 -10.48 2.60 -5.73
C SER A 48 -9.52 3.26 -4.74
N LEU A 49 -9.04 4.47 -5.05
CA LEU A 49 -8.20 5.26 -4.14
C LEU A 49 -8.94 5.50 -2.81
N TRP A 50 -10.21 5.88 -2.87
CA TRP A 50 -11.01 6.15 -1.67
C TRP A 50 -11.17 4.89 -0.80
N VAL A 51 -11.40 3.73 -1.41
CA VAL A 51 -11.46 2.46 -0.68
C VAL A 51 -10.12 2.15 -0.01
N THR A 52 -9.01 2.29 -0.71
CA THR A 52 -7.67 2.09 -0.15
C THR A 52 -7.40 3.03 1.03
N VAL A 53 -7.68 4.32 0.88
CA VAL A 53 -7.50 5.32 1.94
C VAL A 53 -8.37 4.99 3.14
N LYS A 54 -9.65 4.68 2.92
CA LYS A 54 -10.58 4.33 4.00
C LYS A 54 -10.09 3.13 4.82
N ILE A 55 -9.71 2.04 4.15
CA ILE A 55 -9.21 0.83 4.81
C ILE A 55 -7.91 1.13 5.57
N THR A 56 -6.98 1.84 4.93
CA THR A 56 -5.69 2.22 5.54
C THR A 56 -5.89 3.02 6.83
N VAL A 57 -6.80 4.00 6.81
CA VAL A 57 -7.09 4.83 7.98
C VAL A 57 -7.74 4.01 9.10
N LEU A 58 -8.69 3.12 8.77
CA LEU A 58 -9.33 2.25 9.76
C LEU A 58 -8.31 1.29 10.40
N ALA A 59 -7.49 0.62 9.60
CA ALA A 59 -6.43 -0.27 10.07
C ALA A 59 -5.42 0.48 10.94
N PHE A 60 -5.02 1.69 10.53
CA PHE A 60 -4.11 2.53 11.29
C PHE A 60 -4.68 2.91 12.66
N VAL A 61 -5.95 3.32 12.73
CA VAL A 61 -6.60 3.67 14.00
C VAL A 61 -6.63 2.46 14.93
N VAL A 62 -7.03 1.28 14.43
CA VAL A 62 -7.04 0.05 15.23
C VAL A 62 -5.64 -0.31 15.71
N ALA A 63 -4.63 -0.27 14.84
CA ALA A 63 -3.24 -0.55 15.17
C ALA A 63 -2.70 0.41 16.25
N VAL A 64 -3.03 1.70 16.17
CA VAL A 64 -2.64 2.69 17.18
C VAL A 64 -3.31 2.39 18.53
N VAL A 65 -4.62 2.15 18.55
CA VAL A 65 -5.34 1.87 19.81
C VAL A 65 -4.79 0.60 20.47
N VAL A 66 -4.61 -0.48 19.71
CA VAL A 66 -4.08 -1.75 20.22
C VAL A 66 -2.62 -1.59 20.64
N GLY A 67 -1.78 -0.95 19.82
CA GLY A 67 -0.36 -0.74 20.11
C GLY A 67 -0.13 0.11 21.36
N VAL A 68 -0.93 1.16 21.54
CA VAL A 68 -0.90 1.99 22.76
C VAL A 68 -1.38 1.20 23.97
N ALA A 69 -2.46 0.42 23.86
CA ALA A 69 -2.92 -0.43 24.96
C ALA A 69 -1.85 -1.45 25.39
N VAL A 70 -1.17 -2.08 24.43
CA VAL A 70 -0.07 -3.02 24.69
C VAL A 70 1.13 -2.32 25.33
N SER A 71 1.49 -1.10 24.88
CA SER A 71 2.63 -0.37 25.46
C SER A 71 2.37 0.00 26.93
N PHE A 72 1.14 0.34 27.31
CA PHE A 72 0.76 0.53 28.71
C PHE A 72 0.95 -0.73 29.56
N LEU A 73 0.71 -1.93 29.00
CA LEU A 73 0.97 -3.19 29.71
C LEU A 73 2.46 -3.43 29.93
N PHE A 74 3.30 -3.07 28.95
CA PHE A 74 4.75 -3.25 29.05
C PHE A 74 5.35 -2.34 30.13
N VAL A 75 4.89 -1.09 30.22
CA VAL A 75 5.38 -0.12 31.22
C VAL A 75 5.06 -0.53 32.66
N GLN A 76 3.99 -1.32 32.88
CA GLN A 76 3.59 -1.72 34.24
C GLN A 76 4.51 -2.77 34.86
N SER A 77 5.20 -3.61 34.07
CA SER A 77 6.05 -4.67 34.60
C SER A 77 7.14 -5.10 33.63
N LYS A 78 8.40 -5.04 34.09
CA LYS A 78 9.56 -5.58 33.37
C LYS A 78 9.41 -7.06 33.03
N GLY A 79 8.69 -7.84 33.85
CA GLY A 79 8.44 -9.26 33.58
C GLY A 79 7.51 -9.47 32.38
N ILE A 80 6.48 -8.64 32.24
CA ILE A 80 5.54 -8.69 31.09
C ILE A 80 6.26 -8.25 29.82
N GLU A 81 7.01 -7.15 29.90
CA GLU A 81 7.84 -6.68 28.80
C GLU A 81 8.77 -7.79 28.29
N MET A 82 9.58 -8.38 29.16
CA MET A 82 10.51 -9.46 28.77
C MET A 82 9.80 -10.69 28.20
N ALA A 83 8.61 -11.04 28.70
CA ALA A 83 7.85 -12.19 28.22
C ALA A 83 7.17 -11.96 26.86
N LEU A 84 6.67 -10.74 26.62
CA LEU A 84 5.90 -10.41 25.41
C LEU A 84 6.77 -9.88 24.26
N PHE A 85 7.95 -9.34 24.56
CA PHE A 85 8.87 -8.80 23.57
C PHE A 85 9.22 -9.78 22.43
N PRO A 86 9.53 -11.07 22.70
CA PRO A 86 9.81 -12.04 21.64
C PRO A 86 8.62 -12.22 20.68
N TYR A 87 7.39 -12.25 21.20
CA TYR A 87 6.19 -12.39 20.39
C TYR A 87 5.93 -11.14 19.52
N ALA A 88 6.17 -9.95 20.06
CA ALA A 88 6.08 -8.71 19.29
C ALA A 88 7.07 -8.69 18.12
N VAL A 89 8.31 -9.12 18.35
CA VAL A 89 9.33 -9.25 17.29
C VAL A 89 8.93 -10.30 16.26
N LEU A 90 8.41 -11.46 16.70
CA LEU A 90 7.92 -12.51 15.79
C LEU A 90 6.81 -12.01 14.87
N LEU A 91 5.84 -11.25 15.40
CA LEU A 91 4.78 -10.64 14.60
C LEU A 91 5.34 -9.64 13.56
N GLN A 92 6.39 -8.89 13.92
CA GLN A 92 7.01 -7.90 13.03
C GLN A 92 7.79 -8.53 11.87
N VAL A 93 8.45 -9.67 12.11
CA VAL A 93 9.23 -10.36 11.07
C VAL A 93 8.38 -11.30 10.21
N THR A 94 7.16 -11.61 10.64
CA THR A 94 6.25 -12.48 9.88
C THR A 94 5.77 -11.76 8.61
N PRO A 95 6.01 -12.31 7.41
CA PRO A 95 5.58 -11.68 6.17
C PRO A 95 4.06 -11.58 6.08
N ILE A 96 3.54 -10.40 5.74
CA ILE A 96 2.09 -10.19 5.56
C ILE A 96 1.50 -11.13 4.50
N ALA A 97 2.28 -11.47 3.46
CA ALA A 97 1.87 -12.38 2.40
C ALA A 97 1.53 -13.80 2.90
N ALA A 98 2.10 -14.24 4.03
CA ALA A 98 1.81 -15.53 4.63
C ALA A 98 0.55 -15.51 5.51
N VAL A 99 0.26 -14.38 6.16
CA VAL A 99 -0.83 -14.25 7.14
C VAL A 99 -2.14 -13.79 6.49
N ALA A 100 -2.07 -12.91 5.49
CA ALA A 100 -3.24 -12.33 4.84
C ALA A 100 -4.26 -13.38 4.33
N PRO A 101 -3.86 -14.48 3.67
CA PRO A 101 -4.81 -15.49 3.21
C PRO A 101 -5.57 -16.17 4.37
N LEU A 102 -4.90 -16.40 5.50
CA LEU A 102 -5.53 -17.02 6.68
C LEU A 102 -6.60 -16.10 7.27
N ILE A 103 -6.31 -14.80 7.37
CA ILE A 103 -7.27 -13.79 7.86
C ILE A 103 -8.49 -13.73 6.95
N ILE A 104 -8.31 -13.72 5.62
CA ILE A 104 -9.42 -13.69 4.65
C ILE A 104 -10.32 -14.92 4.78
N ILE A 105 -9.77 -16.10 5.10
CA ILE A 105 -10.55 -17.33 5.27
C ILE A 105 -11.34 -17.30 6.59
N TRP A 106 -10.75 -16.76 7.66
CA TRP A 106 -11.37 -16.72 8.99
C TRP A 106 -12.39 -15.60 9.13
N VAL A 107 -12.08 -14.43 8.58
CA VAL A 107 -12.91 -13.23 8.66
C VAL A 107 -13.81 -13.18 7.43
N LYS A 108 -15.08 -13.55 7.60
CA LYS A 108 -16.07 -13.61 6.52
C LYS A 108 -16.45 -12.23 5.93
N ASP A 109 -16.12 -11.14 6.63
CA ASP A 109 -16.36 -9.78 6.17
C ASP A 109 -15.14 -9.22 5.41
N PRO A 110 -15.29 -8.76 4.15
CA PRO A 110 -14.17 -8.27 3.35
C PRO A 110 -13.46 -7.07 3.96
N VAL A 111 -14.18 -6.13 4.58
CA VAL A 111 -13.58 -4.91 5.13
C VAL A 111 -12.84 -5.21 6.41
N ALA A 112 -13.44 -6.00 7.30
CA ALA A 112 -12.82 -6.42 8.55
C ALA A 112 -11.60 -7.34 8.31
N SER A 113 -11.54 -8.05 7.19
CA SER A 113 -10.37 -8.88 6.86
C SER A 113 -9.13 -8.05 6.47
N MET A 114 -9.31 -6.77 6.11
CA MET A 114 -8.24 -5.86 5.67
C MET A 114 -7.87 -4.80 6.72
N VAL A 115 -8.60 -4.76 7.84
CA VAL A 115 -8.40 -3.84 8.97
C VAL A 115 -7.79 -4.60 10.13
#